data_AF-A0A351X871-F1
#
_entry.id   AF-A0A351X871-F1
#
_cell.length_a   1.000
_cell.length_b   1.000
_cell.length_c   1.000
_cell.angle_alpha   90.00
_cell.angle_beta   90.00
_cell.angle_gamma   90.00
#
_symmetry.space_group_name_H-M   'P 1'
#
loop_
_entity.id
_entity.type
_entity.pdbx_description
1 polymer ?
#
loop_
_entity_poly.entity_id
_entity_poly.type
_entity_poly.pdbx_seq_one_letter_code
_entity_poly.pdbx_strand_id
1 'polypeptide(L)'
;MSIAPLTLQANYWESFELQDEDLEYLYNHLLEIETPLTSRELAEVLVKERIRFETEEIKKQIGNGATYFPKDHYKVGDKIRFPALKWEAGKIAGIRPG
;
A
#
# COMPACT_ATOMS: atom_id res chain seq x y z
N MET A 1 -6.98 -12.14 -9.09
CA MET A 1 -6.16 -12.04 -7.88
C MET A 1 -6.75 -10.94 -7.03
N SER A 2 -7.31 -11.29 -5.87
CA SER A 2 -7.83 -10.33 -4.88
C SER A 2 -6.66 -9.52 -4.31
N ILE A 3 -6.87 -8.23 -4.00
CA ILE A 3 -5.95 -7.52 -3.11
C ILE A 3 -5.87 -8.30 -1.80
N ALA A 4 -4.66 -8.46 -1.26
CA ALA A 4 -4.49 -9.03 0.06
C ALA A 4 -5.25 -8.16 1.08
N PRO A 5 -5.91 -8.74 2.09
CA PRO A 5 -6.55 -7.95 3.13
C PRO A 5 -5.53 -7.01 3.77
N LEU A 6 -5.97 -5.80 4.15
CA LEU A 6 -5.13 -4.85 4.87
C LEU A 6 -4.47 -5.56 6.07
N THR A 7 -3.16 -5.37 6.22
CA THR A 7 -2.43 -5.93 7.37
C THR A 7 -2.68 -5.09 8.63
N LEU A 8 -2.85 -3.78 8.46
CA LEU A 8 -3.24 -2.82 9.50
C LEU A 8 -4.76 -2.81 9.69
N GLN A 9 -5.30 -3.88 10.28
CA GLN A 9 -6.72 -3.95 10.66
C GLN A 9 -7.00 -3.16 11.94
N ALA A 10 -8.28 -2.91 12.25
CA ALA A 10 -8.68 -2.11 13.42
C ALA A 10 -8.13 -2.65 14.76
N ASN A 11 -7.97 -3.98 14.86
CA ASN A 11 -7.43 -4.68 16.02
C ASN A 11 -5.90 -4.88 16.00
N TYR A 12 -5.20 -4.40 14.96
CA TYR A 12 -3.75 -4.60 14.80
C TYR A 12 -2.96 -4.10 16.02
N TRP A 13 -3.34 -2.94 16.54
CA TRP A 13 -2.65 -2.31 17.68
C TRP A 13 -2.89 -3.02 19.01
N GLU A 14 -3.93 -3.86 19.12
CA GLU A 14 -4.23 -4.60 20.35
C GLU A 14 -3.25 -5.76 20.57
N SER A 15 -2.70 -6.31 19.49
CA SER A 15 -1.70 -7.38 19.51
C SER A 15 -0.37 -6.92 18.93
N PHE A 16 -0.07 -5.62 19.02
CA PHE A 16 1.17 -5.07 18.47
C PHE A 16 2.37 -5.59 19.26
N GLU A 17 3.30 -6.22 18.55
CA GLU A 17 4.59 -6.64 19.07
C GLU A 17 5.69 -6.00 18.25
N LEU A 18 6.64 -5.40 18.96
CA LEU A 18 7.76 -4.68 18.37
C LEU A 18 8.72 -5.70 17.74
N GLN A 19 8.94 -5.59 16.43
CA GLN A 19 9.82 -6.50 15.69
C GLN A 19 11.25 -5.93 15.58
N ASP A 20 12.23 -6.78 15.26
CA ASP A 20 13.61 -6.35 15.09
C ASP A 20 13.76 -5.31 13.96
N GLU A 21 12.95 -5.43 12.90
CA GLU A 21 12.92 -4.47 11.80
C GLU A 21 12.46 -3.07 12.25
N ASP A 22 11.53 -3.00 13.21
CA ASP A 22 11.06 -1.75 13.79
C ASP A 22 12.18 -1.07 14.59
N LEU A 23 12.95 -1.87 15.34
CA LEU A 23 14.11 -1.39 16.09
C LEU A 23 15.20 -0.86 15.17
N GLU A 24 15.52 -1.59 14.11
CA GLU A 24 16.51 -1.17 13.11
C GLU A 24 16.09 0.13 12.42
N TYR A 25 14.81 0.26 12.06
CA TYR A 25 14.27 1.49 11.48
C TYR A 25 14.38 2.67 12.45
N LEU A 26 13.94 2.52 13.70
CA LEU A 26 14.02 3.59 14.70
C LEU A 26 15.46 3.98 15.00
N TYR A 27 16.37 3.01 15.03
CA TYR A 27 17.80 3.26 15.21
C TYR A 27 18.37 4.08 14.05
N ASN A 28 18.11 3.68 12.81
CA ASN A 28 18.55 4.42 11.63
C ASN A 28 17.96 5.83 11.60
N HIS A 29 16.67 5.98 11.95
CA HIS A 29 16.03 7.28 12.02
C HIS A 29 16.69 8.20 13.04
N LEU A 30 17.00 7.69 14.24
CA LEU A 30 17.69 8.44 15.28
C LEU A 30 19.11 8.87 14.85
N LEU A 31 19.82 8.03 14.09
CA LEU A 31 21.12 8.39 13.51
C LEU A 31 20.99 9.50 12.46
N GLU A 32 19.97 9.46 11.61
CA GLU A 32 19.74 10.47 10.58
C GLU A 32 19.42 11.85 11.15
N ILE A 33 18.61 11.91 12.22
CA ILE A 33 18.19 13.18 12.83
C ILE A 33 19.18 13.69 13.89
N GLU A 34 20.16 12.86 14.28
CA GLU A 34 21.19 13.10 15.31
C GLU A 34 20.64 13.67 16.64
N THR A 35 19.34 13.48 16.90
CA THR A 35 18.62 14.07 18.02
C THR A 35 17.83 12.99 18.75
N PRO A 36 17.95 12.91 20.09
CA PRO A 36 17.19 11.94 20.86
C PRO A 36 15.71 12.31 20.85
N LEU A 37 14.86 11.34 20.52
CA LEU A 37 13.41 11.47 20.58
C LEU A 37 12.84 10.87 21.86
N THR A 38 11.74 11.42 22.32
CA THR A 38 10.94 10.84 23.40
C THR A 38 10.22 9.58 22.92
N SER A 39 9.81 8.72 23.86
CA SER A 39 9.05 7.50 23.54
C SER A 39 7.77 7.77 22.74
N ARG A 40 7.13 8.94 22.97
CA ARG A 40 5.94 9.36 22.22
C ARG A 40 6.26 9.68 20.77
N GLU A 41 7.34 10.42 20.53
CA GLU A 41 7.77 10.78 19.18
C GLU A 41 8.23 9.55 18.40
N LEU A 42 8.95 8.62 19.05
CA LEU A 42 9.33 7.34 18.45
C LEU A 42 8.11 6.52 18.04
N ALA A 43 7.07 6.47 18.88
CA ALA A 43 5.82 5.79 18.54
C ALA A 43 5.13 6.44 17.32
N GLU A 44 5.11 7.77 17.21
CA GLU A 44 4.56 8.45 16.05
C GLU A 44 5.34 8.14 14.76
N VAL A 45 6.67 8.09 14.83
CA VAL A 45 7.52 7.73 13.70
C VAL A 45 7.26 6.28 13.27
N LEU A 46 7.17 5.37 14.23
CA LEU A 46 6.87 3.96 13.96
C LEU A 46 5.51 3.75 13.29
N VAL A 47 4.47 4.40 13.80
CA VAL A 47 3.12 4.32 13.22
C VAL A 47 3.10 4.86 11.79
N LYS A 48 3.78 5.99 11.54
CA LYS A 48 3.90 6.56 10.19
C LYS A 48 4.61 5.61 9.24
N GLU A 49 5.68 4.96 9.70
CA GLU A 49 6.42 4.00 8.89
C GLU A 49 5.55 2.78 8.53
N ARG A 50 4.80 2.23 9.49
CA ARG A 50 3.88 1.11 9.23
C ARG A 50 2.80 1.48 8.20
N ILE A 51 2.21 2.68 8.30
CA ILE A 51 1.25 3.19 7.31
C ILE A 51 1.91 3.35 5.93
N ARG A 52 3.15 3.86 5.88
CA ARG A 52 3.92 4.00 4.65
C ARG A 52 4.14 2.65 3.98
N PHE A 53 4.61 1.66 4.73
CA PHE A 53 4.86 0.32 4.22
C PHE A 53 3.59 -0.32 3.66
N GLU A 54 2.48 -0.28 4.41
CA GLU A 54 1.19 -0.81 3.96
C GLU A 54 0.71 -0.13 2.68
N THR A 55 0.85 1.20 2.60
CA THR A 55 0.47 1.99 1.43
C THR A 55 1.31 1.60 0.21
N GLU A 56 2.62 1.42 0.38
CA GLU A 56 3.52 1.00 -0.71
C GLU A 56 3.22 -0.43 -1.17
N GLU A 57 2.92 -1.36 -0.26
CA GLU A 57 2.52 -2.72 -0.60
C GLU A 57 1.20 -2.74 -1.39
N ILE A 58 0.20 -1.95 -0.98
CA ILE A 58 -1.04 -1.77 -1.74
C ILE A 58 -0.73 -1.20 -3.13
N LYS A 59 0.11 -0.17 -3.23
CA LYS A 59 0.52 0.41 -4.52
C LYS A 59 1.21 -0.60 -5.42
N LYS A 60 2.12 -1.43 -4.89
CA LYS A 60 2.77 -2.51 -5.65
C LYS A 60 1.77 -3.55 -6.13
N GLN A 61 0.80 -3.93 -5.30
CA GLN A 61 -0.27 -4.86 -5.69
C GLN A 61 -1.17 -4.29 -6.79
N ILE A 62 -1.43 -2.99 -6.76
CA ILE A 62 -2.16 -2.25 -7.80
C ILE A 62 -1.30 -2.11 -9.07
N GLY A 63 0.01 -1.93 -8.93
CA GLY A 63 0.97 -1.50 -9.96
C GLY A 63 1.22 -2.44 -11.15
N ASN A 64 0.52 -3.57 -11.25
CA ASN A 64 0.71 -4.53 -12.35
C ASN A 64 -0.38 -4.44 -13.45
N GLY A 65 -1.16 -3.37 -13.51
CA GLY A 65 -2.10 -3.10 -14.62
C GLY A 65 -2.71 -1.70 -14.56
N ALA A 66 -3.08 -1.12 -15.71
CA ALA A 66 -3.71 0.20 -15.74
C ALA A 66 -5.05 0.15 -14.99
N THR A 67 -5.31 1.11 -14.09
CA THR A 67 -6.61 1.15 -13.39
C THR A 67 -7.70 1.58 -14.38
N TYR A 68 -8.84 0.87 -14.38
CA TYR A 68 -9.98 1.22 -15.20
C TYR A 68 -10.69 2.45 -14.63
N PHE A 69 -10.77 3.49 -15.44
CA PHE A 69 -11.55 4.70 -15.25
C PHE A 69 -12.45 4.88 -16.48
N PRO A 70 -13.77 5.08 -16.32
CA PRO A 70 -14.69 5.25 -17.45
C PRO A 70 -14.36 6.42 -18.40
N LYS A 71 -13.61 7.42 -17.91
CA LYS A 71 -13.18 8.60 -18.67
C LYS A 71 -11.97 8.36 -19.58
N ASP A 72 -11.23 7.28 -19.35
CA ASP A 72 -9.99 7.02 -20.08
C ASP A 72 -10.29 6.24 -21.37
N HIS A 73 -9.39 6.39 -22.34
CA HIS A 73 -9.45 5.67 -23.61
C HIS A 73 -8.55 4.45 -23.53
N TYR A 74 -9.06 3.30 -23.94
CA TYR A 74 -8.32 2.04 -23.90
C TYR A 74 -8.28 1.36 -25.25
N LYS A 75 -7.27 0.53 -25.48
CA LYS A 75 -7.07 -0.23 -26.71
C LYS A 75 -7.38 -1.71 -26.48
N VAL A 76 -7.85 -2.37 -27.54
CA VAL A 76 -7.98 -3.83 -27.54
C VAL A 76 -6.60 -4.44 -27.29
N GLY A 77 -6.50 -5.27 -26.26
CA GLY A 77 -5.23 -5.83 -25.82
C GLY A 77 -4.69 -5.30 -24.49
N ASP A 78 -5.16 -4.13 -24.04
CA ASP A 78 -4.70 -3.54 -22.78
C ASP A 78 -5.13 -4.39 -21.58
N LYS A 79 -4.23 -4.51 -20.60
CA LYS A 79 -4.50 -5.12 -19.30
C LYS A 79 -4.93 -4.04 -18.33
N ILE A 80 -6.22 -4.04 -18.00
CA ILE A 80 -6.81 -3.10 -17.05
C ILE A 80 -7.24 -3.83 -15.78
N ARG A 81 -7.21 -3.13 -14.65
CA ARG A 81 -7.75 -3.62 -13.37
C ARG A 81 -8.97 -2.83 -12.98
N PHE A 82 -9.99 -3.51 -12.46
CA PHE A 82 -11.27 -2.90 -12.09
C PHE A 82 -11.37 -2.73 -10.57
N PRO A 83 -11.22 -1.51 -10.02
CA PRO A 83 -11.36 -1.29 -8.57
C PRO A 83 -12.74 -1.73 -8.06
N ALA A 84 -13.79 -1.48 -8.84
CA ALA A 84 -15.17 -1.86 -8.53
C ALA A 84 -15.39 -3.39 -8.50
N LEU A 85 -14.50 -4.18 -9.13
CA LEU A 85 -14.54 -5.64 -9.16
C LEU A 85 -13.37 -6.22 -8.37
N LYS A 86 -13.11 -5.70 -7.16
CA LYS A 86 -12.05 -6.18 -6.27
C LYS A 86 -10.66 -6.23 -6.93
N TRP A 87 -10.39 -5.29 -7.84
CA TRP A 87 -9.14 -5.17 -8.58
C TRP A 87 -8.82 -6.36 -9.50
N GLU A 88 -9.86 -7.05 -9.97
CA GLU A 88 -9.70 -8.07 -10.99
C GLU A 88 -9.05 -7.50 -12.25
N ALA A 89 -8.08 -8.27 -12.78
CA ALA A 89 -7.40 -7.95 -14.02
C ALA A 89 -8.19 -8.51 -15.20
N GLY A 90 -8.53 -7.64 -16.14
CA GLY A 90 -9.17 -7.99 -17.39
C GLY A 90 -8.31 -7.56 -18.58
N LYS A 91 -8.44 -8.28 -19.69
CA LYS A 91 -7.90 -7.85 -20.99
C LYS A 91 -9.05 -7.32 -21.83
N ILE A 92 -8.87 -6.17 -22.46
CA ILE A 92 -9.89 -5.59 -23.32
C ILE A 92 -10.01 -6.44 -24.59
N ALA A 93 -11.15 -7.13 -24.72
CA ALA A 93 -11.46 -7.99 -25.86
C ALA A 93 -12.09 -7.22 -27.03
N GLY A 94 -12.67 -6.06 -26.77
CA GLY A 94 -13.31 -5.23 -27.77
C GLY A 94 -13.75 -3.89 -27.18
N ILE A 95 -13.81 -2.87 -28.03
CA ILE A 95 -14.29 -1.54 -27.67
C ILE A 95 -15.64 -1.37 -28.38
N ARG A 96 -16.69 -1.03 -27.64
CA ARG A 96 -17.95 -0.64 -28.24
C ARG A 96 -17.87 0.84 -28.65
N PRO A 97 -18.24 1.21 -29.88
CA PRO A 97 -18.40 2.61 -30.24
C PRO A 97 -19.54 3.21 -29.42
N GLY A 98 -19.24 4.29 -28.69
CA GLY A 98 -20.15 5.09 -27.89
C GLY A 98 -19.67 6.53 -27.89
#